data_AF-A0A089NSR7-F1
#
_entry.id   AF-A0A089NSR7-F1
#
_cell.length_a   1.000
_cell.length_b   1.000
_cell.length_c   1.000
_cell.angle_alpha   90.00
_cell.angle_beta   90.00
_cell.angle_gamma   90.00
#
_symmetry.space_group_name_H-M   'P 1'
#
loop_
_entity.id
_entity.type
_entity.pdbx_description
1 polymer ?
#
loop_
_entity_poly.entity_id
_entity_poly.type
_entity_poly.pdbx_seq_one_letter_code
_entity_poly.pdbx_strand_id
1 'polypeptide(L)'
;MLRTALEKDTRVTPDLILPYDGVQPDFVSRPVWCGRGSTVIGAARIGAQAWIGDEAVIRADGQTVILGDRFWLGHRSTVHIATRTHGTRVGDRVTVGRNSVVHACTLGSDVVVEDDVVILDGAEVGDGAVIEAGSTVFPRATLPGGYAYAGSPARPSRAIGADEIAERAERLRERMGDGSALPPGEVSEVDDSVFVARNARLRGRVSLGAGASVLFCCDLNAEVGPIVVGADTNIQDNTVIRTRADGVVIGRDTTIAHNVRISDCRIGARSLIGIGATIASGTLIADDVMLAAGATTDPGQILEAGYLWGGRPARILGALDAEKRAMMIRIVEGYCQHGREYRAAQEASE
;
A
#
# COMPACT_ATOMS: atom_id res chain seq x y z
N MET A 1 -33.45 -6.23 -30.75
CA MET A 1 -33.50 -5.18 -29.70
C MET A 1 -32.90 -5.73 -28.40
N LEU A 2 -31.57 -5.86 -28.32
CA LEU A 2 -30.88 -6.03 -27.04
C LEU A 2 -29.88 -4.87 -26.88
N ARG A 3 -30.43 -3.71 -26.54
CA ARG A 3 -29.71 -2.66 -25.82
C ARG A 3 -30.15 -2.80 -24.37
N THR A 4 -29.43 -3.59 -23.58
CA THR A 4 -29.62 -3.64 -22.13
C THR A 4 -28.39 -3.01 -21.49
N ALA A 5 -28.58 -1.74 -21.14
CA ALA A 5 -27.99 -1.04 -20.00
C ALA A 5 -26.59 -1.50 -19.55
N LEU A 6 -25.55 -1.07 -20.27
CA LEU A 6 -24.39 -0.50 -19.58
C LEU A 6 -24.87 0.85 -19.05
N GLU A 7 -25.46 0.86 -17.86
CA GLU A 7 -25.39 2.07 -17.03
C GLU A 7 -23.89 2.39 -16.96
N LYS A 8 -23.48 3.49 -17.59
CA LYS A 8 -22.13 4.02 -17.41
C LYS A 8 -22.03 4.26 -15.91
N ASP A 9 -21.33 3.38 -15.21
CA ASP A 9 -21.12 3.48 -13.76
C ASP A 9 -20.54 4.88 -13.52
N THR A 10 -21.31 5.78 -12.94
CA THR A 10 -20.96 7.22 -12.82
C THR A 10 -20.38 7.48 -11.44
N ARG A 11 -19.53 6.56 -10.96
CA ARG A 11 -18.88 6.68 -9.65
C ARG A 11 -17.89 7.84 -9.70
N VAL A 12 -18.28 8.96 -9.09
CA VAL A 12 -17.49 10.18 -8.99
C VAL A 12 -17.21 10.55 -7.53
N THR A 13 -17.40 9.60 -6.63
CA THR A 13 -17.18 9.75 -5.19
C THR A 13 -16.56 8.46 -4.66
N PRO A 14 -15.49 8.54 -3.85
CA PRO A 14 -14.91 7.35 -3.24
C PRO A 14 -15.95 6.58 -2.42
N ASP A 15 -15.85 5.26 -2.42
CA ASP A 15 -16.74 4.40 -1.63
C ASP A 15 -16.51 4.61 -0.12
N LEU A 16 -15.29 5.01 0.27
CA LEU A 16 -14.93 5.36 1.64
C LEU A 16 -14.26 6.73 1.70
N ILE A 17 -14.94 7.70 2.31
CA ILE A 17 -14.35 8.95 2.80
C ILE A 17 -14.37 8.89 4.33
N LEU A 18 -13.21 9.01 4.96
CA LEU A 18 -13.08 8.95 6.42
C LEU A 18 -12.35 10.18 6.96
N PRO A 19 -13.02 11.03 7.77
CA PRO A 19 -12.33 12.05 8.54
C PRO A 19 -11.34 11.41 9.52
N TYR A 20 -10.19 12.05 9.72
CA TYR A 20 -9.22 11.60 10.71
C TYR A 20 -8.65 12.81 11.44
N ASP A 21 -8.55 12.72 12.77
CA ASP A 21 -8.16 13.82 13.66
C ASP A 21 -8.93 15.14 13.39
N GLY A 22 -10.24 15.01 13.15
CA GLY A 22 -11.13 16.15 12.85
C GLY A 22 -10.96 16.77 11.47
N VAL A 23 -10.05 16.27 10.63
CA VAL A 23 -9.81 16.76 9.27
C VAL A 23 -10.51 15.87 8.25
N GLN A 24 -11.30 16.49 7.38
CA GLN A 24 -11.93 15.80 6.25
C GLN A 24 -11.09 15.95 4.98
N PRO A 25 -11.12 14.94 4.08
CA PRO A 25 -10.56 15.09 2.74
C PRO A 25 -11.17 16.26 1.96
N ASP A 26 -10.31 17.01 1.28
CA ASP A 26 -10.66 18.15 0.44
C ASP A 26 -10.53 17.79 -1.04
N PHE A 27 -11.59 18.01 -1.82
CA PHE A 27 -11.63 17.78 -3.26
C PHE A 27 -11.85 19.11 -3.98
N VAL A 28 -10.86 19.54 -4.78
CA VAL A 28 -10.95 20.78 -5.57
C VAL A 28 -12.13 20.73 -6.55
N SER A 29 -12.39 19.55 -7.12
CA SER A 29 -13.62 19.26 -7.84
C SER A 29 -13.97 17.77 -7.70
N ARG A 30 -15.18 17.39 -8.10
CA ARG A 30 -15.57 15.97 -8.11
C ARG A 30 -14.58 15.19 -9.01
N PRO A 31 -14.02 14.07 -8.54
CA PRO A 31 -13.27 13.15 -9.39
C PRO A 31 -14.05 12.79 -10.65
N VAL A 32 -13.34 12.51 -11.74
CA VAL A 32 -13.96 12.01 -12.98
C VAL A 32 -14.35 10.53 -12.85
N TRP A 33 -13.71 9.81 -11.93
CA TRP A 33 -13.98 8.41 -11.62
C TRP A 33 -13.48 8.04 -10.23
N CYS A 34 -14.22 7.18 -9.55
CA CYS A 34 -13.85 6.50 -8.32
C CYS A 34 -14.23 5.02 -8.41
N GLY A 35 -13.25 4.13 -8.37
CA GLY A 35 -13.48 2.69 -8.40
C GLY A 35 -14.12 2.17 -7.11
N ARG A 36 -14.59 0.93 -7.16
CA ARG A 36 -15.13 0.19 -6.02
C ARG A 36 -14.09 0.05 -4.91
N GLY A 37 -14.49 0.25 -3.67
CA GLY A 37 -13.59 0.22 -2.51
C GLY A 37 -12.58 1.37 -2.44
N SER A 38 -12.62 2.33 -3.37
CA SER A 38 -11.73 3.49 -3.34
C SER A 38 -11.89 4.27 -2.03
N THR A 39 -10.77 4.66 -1.44
CA THR A 39 -10.68 5.14 -0.06
C THR A 39 -9.86 6.42 0.02
N VAL A 40 -10.40 7.43 0.69
CA VAL A 40 -9.70 8.70 0.97
C VAL A 40 -9.87 9.07 2.44
N ILE A 41 -8.76 9.32 3.13
CA ILE A 41 -8.73 9.48 4.59
C ILE A 41 -7.96 10.73 4.99
N GLY A 42 -8.51 11.49 5.94
CA GLY A 42 -7.79 12.54 6.67
C GLY A 42 -7.43 13.75 5.82
N ALA A 43 -6.23 14.31 6.05
CA ALA A 43 -5.75 15.55 5.46
C ALA A 43 -5.28 15.41 3.99
N ALA A 44 -6.10 14.78 3.16
CA ALA A 44 -5.86 14.61 1.73
C ALA A 44 -6.50 15.78 0.95
N ARG A 45 -5.72 16.45 0.10
CA ARG A 45 -6.21 17.45 -0.86
C ARG A 45 -6.02 16.93 -2.28
N ILE A 46 -7.13 16.79 -3.00
CA ILE A 46 -7.18 16.15 -4.32
C ILE A 46 -7.53 17.20 -5.38
N GLY A 47 -6.64 17.37 -6.36
CA GLY A 47 -6.80 18.29 -7.48
C GLY A 47 -7.95 17.94 -8.44
N ALA A 48 -8.19 18.81 -9.41
CA ALA A 48 -9.29 18.67 -10.34
C ALA A 48 -9.08 17.48 -11.29
N GLN A 49 -10.18 16.85 -11.72
CA GLN A 49 -10.16 15.74 -12.69
C GLN A 49 -9.35 14.51 -12.23
N ALA A 50 -9.32 14.24 -10.92
CA ALA A 50 -8.72 13.03 -10.39
C ALA A 50 -9.49 11.77 -10.86
N TRP A 51 -8.76 10.70 -11.10
CA TRP A 51 -9.27 9.37 -11.41
C TRP A 51 -8.71 8.40 -10.38
N ILE A 52 -9.57 7.82 -9.56
CA ILE A 52 -9.20 6.95 -8.44
C ILE A 52 -9.67 5.55 -8.76
N GLY A 53 -8.75 4.59 -8.85
CA GLY A 53 -9.05 3.21 -9.27
C GLY A 53 -9.74 2.38 -8.21
N ASP A 54 -10.11 1.16 -8.60
CA ASP A 54 -10.68 0.17 -7.70
C ASP A 54 -9.69 -0.14 -6.57
N GLU A 55 -10.18 -0.11 -5.33
CA GLU A 55 -9.41 -0.42 -4.11
C GLU A 55 -8.18 0.47 -3.93
N ALA A 56 -8.12 1.60 -4.62
CA ALA A 56 -7.09 2.60 -4.43
C ALA A 56 -7.27 3.29 -3.07
N VAL A 57 -6.18 3.50 -2.35
CA VAL A 57 -6.18 4.08 -1.00
C VAL A 57 -5.33 5.34 -0.98
N ILE A 58 -5.90 6.45 -0.55
CA ILE A 58 -5.21 7.70 -0.27
C ILE A 58 -5.36 7.97 1.23
N ARG A 59 -4.28 7.80 1.99
CA ARG A 59 -4.30 7.90 3.45
C ARG A 59 -3.39 9.05 3.92
N ALA A 60 -3.98 10.02 4.61
CA ALA A 60 -3.32 11.24 5.09
C ALA A 60 -3.55 11.41 6.60
N ASP A 61 -3.09 10.44 7.37
CA ASP A 61 -3.36 10.25 8.80
C ASP A 61 -2.19 10.66 9.70
N GLY A 62 -2.00 11.97 9.80
CA GLY A 62 -0.95 12.61 10.62
C GLY A 62 -0.02 13.53 9.83
N GLN A 63 -0.03 13.43 8.50
CA GLN A 63 0.57 14.40 7.56
C GLN A 63 -0.34 14.58 6.35
N THR A 64 -0.07 15.60 5.56
CA THR A 64 -0.88 15.91 4.37
C THR A 64 -0.51 15.05 3.17
N VAL A 65 -1.51 14.65 2.40
CA VAL A 65 -1.34 14.23 1.00
C VAL A 65 -1.88 15.34 0.10
N ILE A 66 -1.08 15.84 -0.83
CA ILE A 66 -1.48 16.87 -1.79
C ILE A 66 -1.27 16.33 -3.20
N LEU A 67 -2.35 16.18 -3.96
CA LEU A 67 -2.35 15.65 -5.31
C LEU A 67 -2.78 16.76 -6.28
N GLY A 68 -1.98 16.97 -7.33
CA GLY A 68 -2.24 17.96 -8.38
C GLY A 68 -3.42 17.61 -9.28
N ASP A 69 -3.63 18.45 -10.29
CA ASP A 69 -4.71 18.27 -11.25
C ASP A 69 -4.42 17.09 -12.17
N ARG A 70 -5.47 16.39 -12.62
CA ARG A 70 -5.38 15.25 -13.53
C ARG A 70 -4.45 14.19 -12.94
N PHE A 71 -4.78 13.70 -11.74
CA PHE A 71 -4.07 12.61 -11.08
C PHE A 71 -4.79 11.28 -11.32
N TRP A 72 -4.06 10.24 -11.74
CA TRP A 72 -4.58 8.88 -11.90
C TRP A 72 -3.93 7.93 -10.91
N LEU A 73 -4.75 7.27 -10.08
CA LEU A 73 -4.30 6.23 -9.15
C LEU A 73 -4.88 4.88 -9.56
N GLY A 74 -4.02 3.94 -9.94
CA GLY A 74 -4.41 2.62 -10.43
C GLY A 74 -5.02 1.71 -9.36
N HIS A 75 -5.52 0.56 -9.83
CA HIS A 75 -6.13 -0.46 -8.98
C HIS A 75 -5.17 -0.92 -7.87
N ARG A 76 -5.68 -0.97 -6.62
CA ARG A 76 -4.95 -1.36 -5.41
C ARG A 76 -3.67 -0.56 -5.16
N SER A 77 -3.59 0.66 -5.69
CA SER A 77 -2.45 1.53 -5.45
C SER A 77 -2.67 2.40 -4.23
N THR A 78 -1.58 2.73 -3.55
CA THR A 78 -1.62 3.36 -2.23
C THR A 78 -0.80 4.64 -2.27
N VAL A 79 -1.42 5.75 -1.86
CA VAL A 79 -0.73 7.00 -1.53
C VAL A 79 -0.78 7.18 -0.03
N HIS A 80 0.38 7.23 0.60
CA HIS A 80 0.46 7.34 2.06
C HIS A 80 1.58 8.29 2.48
N ILE A 81 1.74 8.48 3.78
CA ILE A 81 2.60 9.46 4.42
C ILE A 81 3.45 8.79 5.50
N ALA A 82 4.48 9.48 5.96
CA ALA A 82 5.20 9.09 7.16
C ALA A 82 4.70 9.97 8.31
N THR A 83 3.84 9.40 9.18
CA THR A 83 3.00 10.07 10.20
C THR A 83 3.64 11.25 10.94
N ARG A 84 4.95 11.20 11.20
CA ARG A 84 5.65 12.23 11.99
C ARG A 84 6.72 13.02 11.22
N THR A 85 6.95 12.73 9.95
CA THR A 85 8.12 13.27 9.23
C THR A 85 7.79 13.93 7.90
N HIS A 86 7.09 13.23 7.00
CA HIS A 86 6.89 13.70 5.64
C HIS A 86 5.47 13.39 5.15
N GLY A 87 4.84 14.40 4.55
CA GLY A 87 3.66 14.22 3.71
C GLY A 87 4.02 13.74 2.31
N THR A 88 3.02 13.58 1.46
CA THR A 88 3.20 13.26 0.03
C THR A 88 2.70 14.41 -0.83
N ARG A 89 3.52 14.84 -1.79
CA ARG A 89 3.17 15.92 -2.73
C ARG A 89 3.35 15.41 -4.16
N VAL A 90 2.31 15.53 -4.97
CA VAL A 90 2.31 15.08 -6.35
C VAL A 90 1.87 16.23 -7.25
N GLY A 91 2.64 16.49 -8.32
CA GLY A 91 2.33 17.48 -9.34
C GLY A 91 1.14 17.11 -10.24
N ASP A 92 1.01 17.82 -11.34
CA ASP A 92 -0.10 17.63 -12.27
C ASP A 92 0.16 16.50 -13.26
N ARG A 93 -0.90 15.89 -13.81
CA ARG A 93 -0.82 14.89 -14.89
C ARG A 93 -0.07 13.60 -14.53
N VAL A 94 0.10 13.33 -13.25
CA VAL A 94 0.79 12.14 -12.76
C VAL A 94 -0.11 10.90 -12.89
N THR A 95 0.49 9.80 -13.36
CA THR A 95 -0.19 8.52 -13.52
C THR A 95 0.53 7.45 -12.71
N VAL A 96 -0.20 6.80 -11.81
CA VAL A 96 0.32 5.73 -10.95
C VAL A 96 -0.36 4.41 -11.32
N GLY A 97 0.42 3.45 -11.80
CA GLY A 97 0.00 2.10 -12.20
C GLY A 97 -0.53 1.28 -11.03
N ARG A 98 -0.93 0.04 -11.30
CA ARG A 98 -1.57 -0.86 -10.33
C ARG A 98 -0.61 -1.34 -9.26
N ASN A 99 -1.12 -1.60 -8.06
CA ASN A 99 -0.37 -2.09 -6.90
C ASN A 99 0.84 -1.22 -6.50
N SER A 100 0.93 0.00 -7.02
CA SER A 100 2.07 0.87 -6.77
C SER A 100 1.85 1.68 -5.51
N VAL A 101 2.95 1.98 -4.81
CA VAL A 101 2.94 2.69 -3.54
C VAL A 101 3.75 3.98 -3.67
N VAL A 102 3.10 5.11 -3.40
CA VAL A 102 3.71 6.44 -3.31
C VAL A 102 3.70 6.86 -1.84
N HIS A 103 4.84 6.72 -1.16
CA HIS A 103 4.93 6.87 0.28
C HIS A 103 5.85 8.02 0.69
N ALA A 104 5.25 9.03 1.32
CA ALA A 104 5.93 10.14 1.99
C ALA A 104 6.99 10.86 1.12
N CYS A 105 6.67 11.13 -0.15
CA CYS A 105 7.63 11.60 -1.17
C CYS A 105 7.09 12.78 -1.99
N THR A 106 7.96 13.36 -2.83
CA THR A 106 7.58 14.41 -3.80
C THR A 106 7.72 13.89 -5.22
N LEU A 107 6.62 13.94 -5.99
CA LEU A 107 6.61 13.69 -7.43
C LEU A 107 6.29 15.00 -8.18
N GLY A 108 7.07 15.30 -9.21
CA GLY A 108 6.83 16.38 -10.16
C GLY A 108 5.59 16.14 -11.04
N SER A 109 5.39 17.02 -12.01
CA SER A 109 4.33 16.89 -13.01
C SER A 109 4.72 15.92 -14.13
N ASP A 110 3.74 15.37 -14.83
CA ASP A 110 3.94 14.46 -15.97
C ASP A 110 4.76 13.19 -15.62
N VAL A 111 4.84 12.84 -14.33
CA VAL A 111 5.50 11.61 -13.88
C VAL A 111 4.61 10.40 -14.19
N VAL A 112 5.24 9.34 -14.69
CA VAL A 112 4.59 8.05 -14.90
C VAL A 112 5.23 7.02 -13.97
N VAL A 113 4.44 6.52 -13.04
CA VAL A 113 4.80 5.41 -12.16
C VAL A 113 4.11 4.17 -12.71
N GLU A 114 4.85 3.18 -13.22
CA GLU A 114 4.27 1.97 -13.78
C GLU A 114 3.76 1.00 -12.69
N ASP A 115 3.29 -0.18 -13.11
CA ASP A 115 2.72 -1.20 -12.22
C ASP A 115 3.77 -1.75 -11.22
N ASP A 116 3.33 -2.07 -9.99
CA ASP A 116 4.14 -2.67 -8.92
C ASP A 116 5.39 -1.87 -8.51
N VAL A 117 5.35 -0.54 -8.66
CA VAL A 117 6.42 0.36 -8.23
C VAL A 117 6.26 0.76 -6.77
N VAL A 118 7.39 0.84 -6.04
CA VAL A 118 7.43 1.38 -4.67
C VAL A 118 8.30 2.62 -4.62
N ILE A 119 7.76 3.74 -4.13
CA ILE A 119 8.48 5.00 -3.89
C ILE A 119 8.48 5.28 -2.39
N LEU A 120 9.67 5.42 -1.81
CA LEU A 120 9.88 5.50 -0.37
C LEU A 120 10.20 6.93 0.12
N ASP A 121 10.20 7.06 1.44
CA ASP A 121 10.21 8.30 2.20
C ASP A 121 11.28 9.30 1.74
N GLY A 122 10.84 10.53 1.54
CA GLY A 122 11.69 11.66 1.18
C GLY A 122 12.29 11.56 -0.23
N ALA A 123 11.88 10.61 -1.07
CA ALA A 123 12.29 10.59 -2.46
C ALA A 123 11.73 11.83 -3.20
N GLU A 124 12.52 12.34 -4.14
CA GLU A 124 12.18 13.47 -5.00
C GLU A 124 12.30 13.03 -6.45
N VAL A 125 11.17 12.96 -7.16
CA VAL A 125 11.11 12.56 -8.57
C VAL A 125 10.74 13.77 -9.40
N GLY A 126 11.63 14.20 -10.30
CA GLY A 126 11.45 15.38 -11.14
C GLY A 126 10.43 15.21 -12.25
N ASP A 127 10.02 16.34 -12.85
CA ASP A 127 9.00 16.39 -13.89
C ASP A 127 9.33 15.48 -15.09
N GLY A 128 8.34 14.77 -15.61
CA GLY A 128 8.52 13.90 -16.78
C GLY A 128 9.48 12.74 -16.53
N ALA A 129 9.61 12.24 -15.31
CA ALA A 129 10.28 10.98 -15.04
C ALA A 129 9.34 9.79 -15.25
N VAL A 130 9.90 8.66 -15.69
CA VAL A 130 9.19 7.37 -15.73
C VAL A 130 9.85 6.41 -14.77
N ILE A 131 9.08 5.82 -13.86
CA ILE A 131 9.54 4.75 -12.98
C ILE A 131 8.98 3.44 -13.53
N GLU A 132 9.86 2.60 -14.08
CA GLU A 132 9.49 1.36 -14.77
C GLU A 132 8.97 0.30 -13.79
N ALA A 133 8.11 -0.58 -14.30
CA ALA A 133 7.37 -1.55 -13.51
C ALA A 133 8.27 -2.38 -12.57
N GLY A 134 7.79 -2.62 -11.36
CA GLY A 134 8.49 -3.41 -10.36
C GLY A 134 9.69 -2.73 -9.70
N SER A 135 9.99 -1.47 -10.03
CA SER A 135 11.13 -0.73 -9.46
C SER A 135 10.89 -0.25 -8.04
N THR A 136 11.98 0.04 -7.32
CA THR A 136 11.93 0.60 -5.96
C THR A 136 12.80 1.84 -5.84
N VAL A 137 12.18 3.00 -5.66
CA VAL A 137 12.85 4.27 -5.39
C VAL A 137 13.16 4.34 -3.90
N PHE A 138 14.44 4.41 -3.57
CA PHE A 138 14.92 4.32 -2.18
C PHE A 138 14.70 5.63 -1.41
N PRO A 139 14.68 5.59 -0.07
CA PRO A 139 14.45 6.78 0.73
C PRO A 139 15.46 7.87 0.42
N ARG A 140 14.99 9.12 0.31
CA ARG A 140 15.81 10.32 0.01
C ARG A 140 16.53 10.29 -1.34
N ALA A 141 16.12 9.42 -2.26
CA ALA A 141 16.66 9.43 -3.61
C ALA A 141 16.14 10.64 -4.40
N THR A 142 17.04 11.33 -5.11
CA THR A 142 16.66 12.37 -6.08
C THR A 142 16.79 11.81 -7.49
N LEU A 143 15.68 11.76 -8.22
CA LEU A 143 15.58 11.26 -9.59
C LEU A 143 15.23 12.42 -10.53
N PRO A 144 16.19 12.97 -11.30
CA PRO A 144 15.92 14.00 -12.29
C PRO A 144 14.84 13.64 -13.33
N GLY A 145 14.13 14.65 -13.81
CA GLY A 145 13.17 14.52 -14.92
C GLY A 145 13.81 14.11 -16.26
N GLY A 146 13.01 13.60 -17.19
CA GLY A 146 13.45 13.25 -18.55
C GLY A 146 14.20 11.92 -18.67
N TYR A 147 14.11 11.06 -17.66
CA TYR A 147 14.69 9.71 -17.65
C TYR A 147 13.66 8.65 -17.28
N ALA A 148 13.84 7.46 -17.85
CA ALA A 148 13.26 6.23 -17.33
C ALA A 148 14.18 5.65 -16.23
N TYR A 149 13.58 5.12 -15.17
CA TYR A 149 14.28 4.55 -14.02
C TYR A 149 13.85 3.11 -13.79
N ALA A 150 14.82 2.22 -13.60
CA ALA A 150 14.55 0.80 -13.43
C ALA A 150 15.32 0.21 -12.24
N GLY A 151 14.75 -0.84 -11.63
CA GLY A 151 15.43 -1.68 -10.66
C GLY A 151 15.19 -1.32 -9.19
N SER A 152 15.90 -2.01 -8.30
CA SER A 152 15.85 -1.83 -6.85
C SER A 152 17.28 -1.89 -6.29
N PRO A 153 17.92 -0.74 -6.02
CA PRO A 153 17.36 0.61 -6.13
C PRO A 153 17.14 1.05 -7.57
N ALA A 154 16.14 1.91 -7.79
CA ALA A 154 15.88 2.52 -9.08
C ALA A 154 17.09 3.37 -9.53
N ARG A 155 17.52 3.15 -10.77
CA ARG A 155 18.64 3.85 -11.42
C ARG A 155 18.21 4.30 -12.81
N PRO A 156 18.76 5.42 -13.32
CA PRO A 156 18.44 5.89 -14.66
C PRO A 156 18.84 4.81 -15.68
N SER A 157 17.88 4.34 -16.48
CA SER A 157 18.11 3.34 -17.52
C SER A 157 18.40 4.02 -18.86
N ARG A 158 17.63 5.06 -19.20
CA ARG A 158 17.81 5.87 -20.42
C ARG A 158 17.05 7.19 -20.34
N ALA A 159 17.42 8.12 -21.22
CA ALA A 159 16.62 9.33 -21.46
C ALA A 159 15.28 8.99 -22.12
N ILE A 160 14.26 9.79 -21.85
CA ILE A 160 12.92 9.64 -22.40
C ILE A 160 12.31 11.02 -22.74
N GLY A 161 11.65 11.11 -23.89
CA GLY A 161 11.03 12.34 -24.39
C GLY A 161 9.56 12.47 -23.97
N ALA A 162 9.03 13.70 -24.04
CA ALA A 162 7.65 14.02 -23.64
C ALA A 162 6.59 13.17 -24.35
N ASP A 163 6.75 12.92 -25.65
CA ASP A 163 5.80 12.11 -26.42
C ASP A 163 5.73 10.68 -25.90
N GLU A 164 6.89 10.04 -25.65
CA GLU A 164 6.92 8.67 -25.12
C GLU A 164 6.33 8.61 -23.69
N ILE A 165 6.60 9.62 -22.84
CA ILE A 165 6.01 9.72 -21.50
C ILE A 165 4.49 9.78 -21.58
N ALA A 166 3.95 10.63 -22.46
CA ALA A 166 2.51 10.76 -22.67
C ALA A 166 1.88 9.44 -23.15
N GLU A 167 2.52 8.76 -24.10
CA GLU A 167 2.06 7.44 -24.56
C GLU A 167 2.09 6.39 -23.46
N ARG A 168 3.13 6.37 -22.60
CA ARG A 168 3.21 5.46 -21.44
C ARG A 168 2.04 5.70 -20.48
N ALA A 169 1.78 6.98 -20.18
CA ALA A 169 0.68 7.38 -19.31
C ALA A 169 -0.67 6.95 -19.87
N GLU A 170 -0.92 7.19 -21.15
CA GLU A 170 -2.17 6.80 -21.83
C GLU A 170 -2.38 5.28 -21.81
N ARG A 171 -1.35 4.49 -22.16
CA ARG A 171 -1.42 3.02 -22.09
C ARG A 171 -1.76 2.50 -20.70
N LEU A 172 -1.23 3.12 -19.64
CA LEU A 172 -1.60 2.75 -18.28
C LEU A 172 -3.06 3.08 -17.99
N ARG A 173 -3.51 4.30 -18.31
CA ARG A 173 -4.88 4.78 -18.08
C ARG A 173 -5.92 3.91 -18.79
N GLU A 174 -5.67 3.51 -20.04
CA GLU A 174 -6.54 2.61 -20.81
C GLU A 174 -6.72 1.25 -20.13
N ARG A 175 -5.65 0.74 -19.50
CA ARG A 175 -5.68 -0.52 -18.78
C ARG A 175 -6.37 -0.40 -17.42
N MET A 176 -6.50 0.78 -16.80
CA MET A 176 -6.93 0.92 -15.40
C MET A 176 -8.39 0.48 -15.09
N GLY A 177 -9.21 0.17 -16.11
CA GLY A 177 -10.63 -0.19 -15.94
C GLY A 177 -10.97 -1.68 -15.77
N ASP A 178 -10.02 -2.57 -15.46
CA ASP A 178 -10.23 -4.03 -15.46
C ASP A 178 -10.27 -4.73 -14.08
N GLY A 179 -10.41 -3.98 -12.99
CA GLY A 179 -10.49 -4.54 -11.64
C GLY A 179 -11.89 -5.04 -11.29
N SER A 180 -12.11 -6.36 -11.18
CA SER A 180 -13.29 -6.87 -10.48
C SER A 180 -13.07 -6.69 -8.97
N ALA A 181 -13.45 -5.53 -8.42
CA ALA A 181 -13.46 -5.37 -6.98
C ALA A 181 -14.35 -6.44 -6.34
N LEU A 182 -13.80 -7.17 -5.39
CA LEU A 182 -14.55 -8.21 -4.68
C LEU A 182 -15.42 -7.56 -3.60
N PRO A 183 -16.65 -8.06 -3.36
CA PRO A 183 -17.50 -7.55 -2.30
C PRO A 183 -16.79 -7.64 -0.94
N PRO A 184 -17.09 -6.73 0.01
CA PRO A 184 -16.58 -6.82 1.37
C PRO A 184 -16.88 -8.21 1.97
N GLY A 185 -15.94 -8.75 2.75
CA GLY A 185 -16.09 -10.05 3.39
C GLY A 185 -16.82 -9.93 4.73
N GLU A 186 -17.45 -11.01 5.19
CA GLU A 186 -18.03 -11.07 6.53
C GLU A 186 -16.92 -11.25 7.58
N VAL A 187 -16.84 -10.32 8.53
CA VAL A 187 -15.90 -10.39 9.65
C VAL A 187 -16.59 -11.13 10.80
N SER A 188 -15.98 -12.19 11.33
CA SER A 188 -16.45 -12.88 12.54
C SER A 188 -16.20 -12.01 13.78
N GLU A 189 -16.81 -12.35 14.92
CA GLU A 189 -16.54 -11.69 16.20
C GLU A 189 -15.03 -11.59 16.46
N VAL A 190 -14.53 -10.36 16.53
CA VAL A 190 -13.15 -10.03 16.89
C VAL A 190 -13.15 -9.39 18.27
N ASP A 191 -12.04 -9.52 19.00
CA ASP A 191 -11.84 -8.85 20.28
C ASP A 191 -12.08 -7.33 20.15
N ASP A 192 -12.63 -6.70 21.19
CA ASP A 192 -12.94 -5.26 21.20
C ASP A 192 -11.71 -4.37 20.94
N SER A 193 -10.50 -4.87 21.16
CA SER A 193 -9.26 -4.15 20.87
C SER A 193 -8.82 -4.23 19.40
N VAL A 194 -9.43 -5.08 18.57
CA VAL A 194 -9.00 -5.36 17.19
C VAL A 194 -9.70 -4.47 16.16
N PHE A 195 -8.94 -3.66 15.44
CA PHE A 195 -9.49 -2.85 14.36
C PHE A 195 -9.53 -3.62 13.04
N VAL A 196 -10.68 -3.62 12.37
CA VAL A 196 -10.83 -4.07 10.98
C VAL A 196 -11.50 -2.95 10.19
N ALA A 197 -10.83 -2.45 9.15
CA ALA A 197 -11.42 -1.48 8.24
C ALA A 197 -12.63 -2.09 7.53
N ARG A 198 -13.72 -1.32 7.37
CA ARG A 198 -14.99 -1.80 6.78
C ARG A 198 -14.88 -2.30 5.34
N ASN A 199 -13.83 -1.90 4.64
CA ASN A 199 -13.53 -2.32 3.27
C ASN A 199 -12.37 -3.34 3.20
N ALA A 200 -11.87 -3.82 4.34
CA ALA A 200 -11.04 -5.01 4.38
C ALA A 200 -11.91 -6.25 4.15
N ARG A 201 -11.32 -7.29 3.56
CA ARG A 201 -11.97 -8.57 3.29
C ARG A 201 -11.28 -9.67 4.05
N LEU A 202 -12.01 -10.30 4.96
CA LEU A 202 -11.57 -11.46 5.70
C LEU A 202 -12.49 -12.63 5.31
N ARG A 203 -11.92 -13.77 4.92
CA ARG A 203 -12.67 -14.96 4.50
C ARG A 203 -12.06 -16.21 5.12
N GLY A 204 -12.90 -17.16 5.55
CA GLY A 204 -12.43 -18.42 6.14
C GLY A 204 -11.90 -18.25 7.57
N ARG A 205 -10.92 -19.07 7.96
CA ARG A 205 -10.41 -19.14 9.34
C ARG A 205 -9.36 -18.06 9.61
N VAL A 206 -9.81 -16.87 10.03
CA VAL A 206 -8.93 -15.77 10.42
C VAL A 206 -8.99 -15.56 11.94
N SER A 207 -7.83 -15.51 12.60
CA SER A 207 -7.72 -15.18 14.02
C SER A 207 -6.81 -13.97 14.20
N LEU A 208 -7.30 -12.97 14.93
CA LEU A 208 -6.60 -11.71 15.20
C LEU A 208 -6.39 -11.58 16.71
N GLY A 209 -5.14 -11.38 17.13
CA GLY A 209 -4.78 -11.13 18.53
C GLY A 209 -5.18 -9.73 18.99
N ALA A 210 -5.26 -9.53 20.31
CA ALA A 210 -5.59 -8.23 20.90
C ALA A 210 -4.68 -7.10 20.37
N GLY A 211 -5.27 -5.93 20.12
CA GLY A 211 -4.57 -4.76 19.57
C GLY A 211 -4.17 -4.88 18.09
N ALA A 212 -4.45 -6.01 17.42
CA ALA A 212 -4.16 -6.15 16.00
C ALA A 212 -5.05 -5.24 15.14
N SER A 213 -4.54 -4.86 13.98
CA SER A 213 -5.28 -4.03 13.03
C SER A 213 -5.18 -4.55 11.60
N VAL A 214 -6.30 -4.66 10.89
CA VAL A 214 -6.36 -4.92 9.45
C VAL A 214 -6.88 -3.65 8.76
N LEU A 215 -6.00 -2.97 8.03
CA LEU A 215 -6.29 -1.67 7.42
C LEU A 215 -7.00 -1.80 6.08
N PHE A 216 -7.16 -0.67 5.39
CA PHE A 216 -8.05 -0.48 4.27
C PHE A 216 -7.69 -1.36 3.06
N CYS A 217 -8.72 -1.93 2.41
CA CYS A 217 -8.57 -2.75 1.20
C CYS A 217 -7.65 -4.00 1.33
N CYS A 218 -7.35 -4.44 2.55
CA CYS A 218 -6.67 -5.72 2.77
C CYS A 218 -7.55 -6.90 2.30
N ASP A 219 -6.93 -7.95 1.74
CA ASP A 219 -7.61 -9.21 1.38
C ASP A 219 -6.94 -10.39 2.07
N LEU A 220 -7.59 -10.91 3.11
CA LEU A 220 -7.18 -12.07 3.89
C LEU A 220 -8.09 -13.25 3.51
N ASN A 221 -7.59 -14.14 2.65
CA ASN A 221 -8.28 -15.36 2.25
C ASN A 221 -7.68 -16.59 2.96
N ALA A 222 -8.38 -17.03 4.00
CA ALA A 222 -8.12 -18.20 4.83
C ALA A 222 -9.12 -19.36 4.57
N GLU A 223 -9.62 -19.49 3.33
CA GLU A 223 -10.58 -20.55 2.96
C GLU A 223 -9.94 -21.94 2.95
N VAL A 224 -8.63 -22.03 2.73
CA VAL A 224 -7.87 -23.30 2.70
C VAL A 224 -7.11 -23.52 4.02
N GLY A 225 -6.13 -22.67 4.30
CA GLY A 225 -5.35 -22.69 5.54
C GLY A 225 -5.78 -21.57 6.49
N PRO A 226 -5.54 -21.68 7.81
CA PRO A 226 -5.83 -20.58 8.73
C PRO A 226 -4.90 -19.39 8.48
N ILE A 227 -5.37 -18.18 8.77
CA ILE A 227 -4.52 -16.99 8.96
C ILE A 227 -4.57 -16.64 10.45
N VAL A 228 -3.42 -16.69 11.12
CA VAL A 228 -3.29 -16.35 12.54
C VAL A 228 -2.38 -15.15 12.69
N VAL A 229 -2.90 -14.06 13.23
CA VAL A 229 -2.20 -12.79 13.46
C VAL A 229 -2.05 -12.57 14.95
N GLY A 230 -0.81 -12.38 15.42
CA GLY A 230 -0.48 -12.13 16.82
C GLY A 230 -1.00 -10.78 17.34
N ALA A 231 -0.89 -10.58 18.66
CA ALA A 231 -1.24 -9.32 19.31
C ALA A 231 -0.38 -8.15 18.82
N ASP A 232 -0.94 -6.95 18.84
CA ASP A 232 -0.26 -5.70 18.47
C ASP A 232 0.38 -5.73 17.06
N THR A 233 -0.18 -6.55 16.17
CA THR A 233 0.29 -6.70 14.79
C THR A 233 -0.61 -5.96 13.81
N ASN A 234 -0.01 -5.21 12.89
CA ASN A 234 -0.74 -4.43 11.91
C ASN A 234 -0.51 -4.96 10.49
N ILE A 235 -1.62 -5.12 9.76
CA ILE A 235 -1.68 -5.50 8.34
C ILE A 235 -2.14 -4.26 7.57
N GLN A 236 -1.24 -3.63 6.83
CA GLN A 236 -1.49 -2.34 6.24
C GLN A 236 -2.10 -2.42 4.85
N ASP A 237 -2.50 -1.25 4.34
CA ASP A 237 -3.39 -1.08 3.18
C ASP A 237 -3.01 -1.95 1.98
N ASN A 238 -4.02 -2.48 1.30
CA ASN A 238 -3.84 -3.28 0.09
C ASN A 238 -2.93 -4.52 0.25
N THR A 239 -2.61 -4.95 1.46
CA THR A 239 -1.93 -6.22 1.70
C THR A 239 -2.85 -7.39 1.33
N VAL A 240 -2.28 -8.41 0.68
CA VAL A 240 -2.99 -9.64 0.30
C VAL A 240 -2.34 -10.82 0.99
N ILE A 241 -3.13 -11.57 1.75
CA ILE A 241 -2.74 -12.84 2.36
C ILE A 241 -3.66 -13.92 1.79
N ARG A 242 -3.10 -14.87 1.04
CA ARG A 242 -3.87 -15.97 0.45
C ARG A 242 -3.27 -17.30 0.84
N THR A 243 -4.07 -18.12 1.52
CA THR A 243 -3.68 -19.48 1.89
C THR A 243 -4.04 -20.48 0.79
N ARG A 244 -3.18 -21.46 0.57
CA ARG A 244 -3.40 -22.56 -0.40
C ARG A 244 -3.08 -23.93 0.19
N ALA A 245 -2.49 -24.00 1.38
CA ALA A 245 -2.17 -25.22 2.09
C ALA A 245 -2.18 -24.97 3.63
N ASP A 246 -1.01 -24.94 4.26
CA ASP A 246 -0.84 -24.97 5.72
C ASP A 246 -1.28 -23.69 6.44
N GLY A 247 -1.48 -22.59 5.70
CA GLY A 247 -1.89 -21.31 6.27
C GLY A 247 -0.73 -20.38 6.61
N VAL A 248 -1.07 -19.23 7.20
CA VAL A 248 -0.13 -18.16 7.52
C VAL A 248 -0.18 -17.89 9.02
N VAL A 249 1.00 -17.81 9.65
CA VAL A 249 1.13 -17.40 11.06
C VAL A 249 2.03 -16.18 11.14
N ILE A 250 1.55 -15.13 11.78
CA ILE A 250 2.29 -13.87 11.99
C ILE A 250 2.40 -13.64 13.50
N GLY A 251 3.63 -13.47 13.98
CA GLY A 251 3.91 -13.22 15.39
C GLY A 251 3.37 -11.88 15.89
N ARG A 252 3.44 -11.68 17.20
CA ARG A 252 3.09 -10.43 17.88
C ARG A 252 4.08 -9.31 17.55
N ASP A 253 3.65 -8.07 17.79
CA ASP A 253 4.47 -6.87 17.60
C ASP A 253 5.06 -6.78 16.18
N THR A 254 4.32 -7.22 15.16
CA THR A 254 4.81 -7.30 13.78
C THR A 254 4.08 -6.30 12.89
N THR A 255 4.82 -5.73 11.94
CA THR A 255 4.27 -4.80 10.94
C THR A 255 4.35 -5.45 9.56
N ILE A 256 3.20 -5.60 8.91
CA ILE A 256 3.10 -5.97 7.50
C ILE A 256 2.68 -4.71 6.73
N ALA A 257 3.64 -4.11 6.01
CA ALA A 257 3.44 -2.82 5.38
C ALA A 257 2.53 -2.86 4.14
N HIS A 258 2.26 -1.70 3.51
CA HIS A 258 1.33 -1.62 2.38
C HIS A 258 1.69 -2.57 1.24
N ASN A 259 0.65 -3.08 0.57
CA ASN A 259 0.79 -3.82 -0.68
C ASN A 259 1.66 -5.08 -0.59
N VAL A 260 1.84 -5.65 0.60
CA VAL A 260 2.58 -6.90 0.77
C VAL A 260 1.75 -8.08 0.25
N ARG A 261 2.41 -9.08 -0.33
CA ARG A 261 1.78 -10.33 -0.81
C ARG A 261 2.32 -11.52 -0.04
N ILE A 262 1.45 -12.31 0.57
CA ILE A 262 1.83 -13.43 1.45
C ILE A 262 1.08 -14.71 1.06
N SER A 263 1.81 -15.83 1.01
CA SER A 263 1.25 -17.19 0.85
C SER A 263 1.91 -18.15 1.83
N ASP A 264 1.10 -18.96 2.52
CA ASP A 264 1.45 -20.14 3.31
C ASP A 264 2.84 -20.10 4.00
N CYS A 265 3.04 -19.21 4.97
CA CYS A 265 4.34 -18.94 5.59
C CYS A 265 4.26 -18.76 7.11
N ARG A 266 5.41 -18.69 7.77
CA ARG A 266 5.51 -18.30 9.19
C ARG A 266 6.38 -17.06 9.33
N ILE A 267 5.86 -16.04 9.99
CA ILE A 267 6.55 -14.78 10.29
C ILE A 267 6.64 -14.65 11.80
N GLY A 268 7.86 -14.55 12.32
CA GLY A 268 8.12 -14.38 13.75
C GLY A 268 7.63 -13.05 14.32
N ALA A 269 7.81 -12.89 15.63
CA ALA A 269 7.45 -11.69 16.36
C ALA A 269 8.46 -10.55 16.16
N ARG A 270 8.04 -9.32 16.42
CA ARG A 270 8.89 -8.11 16.36
C ARG A 270 9.55 -7.94 15.00
N SER A 271 8.82 -8.26 13.93
CA SER A 271 9.33 -8.21 12.56
C SER A 271 8.67 -7.09 11.75
N LEU A 272 9.36 -6.63 10.71
CA LEU A 272 8.86 -5.61 9.79
C LEU A 272 8.99 -6.12 8.36
N ILE A 273 7.86 -6.34 7.70
CA ILE A 273 7.80 -6.72 6.29
C ILE A 273 7.53 -5.46 5.47
N GLY A 274 8.53 -5.03 4.72
CA GLY A 274 8.55 -3.75 4.02
C GLY A 274 7.53 -3.65 2.88
N ILE A 275 7.23 -2.41 2.52
CA ILE A 275 6.22 -2.04 1.51
C ILE A 275 6.43 -2.81 0.21
N GLY A 276 5.35 -3.39 -0.34
CA GLY A 276 5.37 -4.10 -1.62
C GLY A 276 6.19 -5.40 -1.63
N ALA A 277 6.63 -5.90 -0.47
CA ALA A 277 7.34 -7.17 -0.40
C ALA A 277 6.46 -8.37 -0.77
N THR A 278 7.08 -9.46 -1.22
CA THR A 278 6.39 -10.72 -1.54
C THR A 278 7.01 -11.88 -0.77
N ILE A 279 6.18 -12.56 0.03
CA ILE A 279 6.55 -13.71 0.84
C ILE A 279 6.03 -14.98 0.17
N ALA A 280 6.94 -15.80 -0.34
CA ALA A 280 6.61 -17.06 -1.00
C ALA A 280 6.20 -18.18 -0.01
N SER A 281 5.47 -19.16 -0.53
CA SER A 281 5.00 -20.33 0.22
C SER A 281 6.16 -21.08 0.87
N GLY A 282 5.97 -21.51 2.11
CA GLY A 282 6.95 -22.22 2.93
C GLY A 282 8.03 -21.33 3.53
N THR A 283 8.05 -20.01 3.26
CA THR A 283 9.03 -19.11 3.89
C THR A 283 8.88 -19.14 5.42
N LEU A 284 10.02 -19.24 6.13
CA LEU A 284 10.13 -19.13 7.58
C LEU A 284 10.93 -17.89 7.93
N ILE A 285 10.27 -16.86 8.43
CA ILE A 285 10.91 -15.64 8.93
C ILE A 285 10.99 -15.75 10.44
N ALA A 286 12.20 -15.68 11.00
CA ALA A 286 12.41 -15.70 12.44
C ALA A 286 11.89 -14.41 13.12
N ASP A 287 12.00 -14.38 14.44
CA ASP A 287 11.77 -13.17 15.22
C ASP A 287 12.80 -12.09 14.87
N ASP A 288 12.45 -10.82 15.10
CA ASP A 288 13.35 -9.68 14.97
C ASP A 288 13.99 -9.59 13.56
N VAL A 289 13.18 -9.73 12.50
CA VAL A 289 13.61 -9.61 11.10
C VAL A 289 13.04 -8.35 10.47
N MET A 290 13.85 -7.66 9.68
CA MET A 290 13.38 -6.63 8.76
C MET A 290 13.54 -7.11 7.32
N LEU A 291 12.45 -7.18 6.56
CA LEU A 291 12.50 -7.40 5.12
C LEU A 291 12.31 -6.06 4.41
N ALA A 292 13.27 -5.68 3.57
CA ALA A 292 13.26 -4.41 2.85
C ALA A 292 12.05 -4.30 1.89
N ALA A 293 11.65 -3.06 1.61
CA ALA A 293 10.61 -2.77 0.63
C ALA A 293 10.94 -3.38 -0.74
N GLY A 294 9.90 -3.88 -1.41
CA GLY A 294 10.00 -4.53 -2.70
C GLY A 294 10.76 -5.85 -2.71
N ALA A 295 11.25 -6.38 -1.59
CA ALA A 295 11.97 -7.65 -1.56
C ALA A 295 11.05 -8.87 -1.79
N THR A 296 11.61 -9.96 -2.29
CA THR A 296 10.88 -11.20 -2.57
C THR A 296 11.62 -12.38 -1.98
N THR A 297 10.92 -13.25 -1.22
CA THR A 297 11.52 -14.51 -0.76
C THR A 297 11.33 -15.62 -1.78
N ASP A 298 12.25 -16.59 -1.79
CA ASP A 298 12.05 -17.85 -2.52
C ASP A 298 11.13 -18.81 -1.74
N PRO A 299 10.44 -19.75 -2.41
CA PRO A 299 9.68 -20.78 -1.72
C PRO A 299 10.55 -21.56 -0.73
N GLY A 300 10.05 -21.77 0.50
CA GLY A 300 10.78 -22.46 1.56
C GLY A 300 11.95 -21.69 2.18
N GLN A 301 12.19 -20.43 1.78
CA GLN A 301 13.34 -19.67 2.27
C GLN A 301 13.28 -19.43 3.79
N ILE A 302 14.42 -19.53 4.46
CA ILE A 302 14.56 -19.24 5.89
C ILE A 302 15.28 -17.89 6.05
N LEU A 303 14.64 -16.95 6.76
CA LEU A 303 15.21 -15.65 7.11
C LEU A 303 15.60 -15.66 8.58
N GLU A 304 16.90 -15.60 8.83
CA GLU A 304 17.49 -15.61 10.17
C GLU A 304 17.22 -14.31 10.95
N ALA A 305 17.07 -14.46 12.27
CA ALA A 305 16.76 -13.38 13.20
C ALA A 305 17.86 -12.32 13.26
N GLY A 306 17.48 -11.07 13.52
CA GLY A 306 18.41 -9.98 13.76
C GLY A 306 19.06 -9.38 12.52
N TYR A 307 18.56 -9.69 11.32
CA TYR A 307 19.07 -9.18 10.06
C TYR A 307 18.03 -8.35 9.29
N LEU A 308 18.55 -7.36 8.56
CA LEU A 308 17.88 -6.74 7.43
C LEU A 308 18.12 -7.60 6.18
N TRP A 309 17.03 -8.07 5.59
CA TRP A 309 17.00 -8.81 4.34
C TRP A 309 16.48 -7.93 3.20
N GLY A 310 16.93 -8.15 1.98
CA GLY A 310 16.39 -7.46 0.81
C GLY A 310 16.82 -8.07 -0.51
N GLY A 311 16.21 -7.61 -1.61
CA GLY A 311 16.46 -8.12 -2.96
C GLY A 311 15.43 -9.16 -3.42
N ARG A 312 15.61 -9.63 -4.66
CA ARG A 312 14.75 -10.62 -5.33
C ARG A 312 15.67 -11.66 -6.00
N PRO A 313 15.94 -12.80 -5.35
CA PRO A 313 15.46 -13.22 -4.03
C PRO A 313 16.14 -12.50 -2.86
N ALA A 314 15.52 -12.56 -1.68
CA ALA A 314 15.97 -11.89 -0.47
C ALA A 314 17.32 -12.44 0.00
N ARG A 315 18.24 -11.56 0.36
CA ARG A 315 19.55 -11.86 0.94
C ARG A 315 19.82 -10.92 2.11
N ILE A 316 20.70 -11.33 3.03
CA ILE A 316 21.13 -10.47 4.14
C ILE A 316 21.83 -9.23 3.56
N LEU A 317 21.35 -8.05 3.92
CA LEU A 317 21.99 -6.76 3.62
C LEU A 317 22.83 -6.26 4.79
N GLY A 318 22.51 -6.69 6.01
CA GLY A 318 23.26 -6.32 7.21
C GLY A 318 22.52 -6.68 8.50
N ALA A 319 23.20 -6.55 9.63
CA ALA A 319 22.58 -6.76 10.94
C ALA A 319 21.62 -5.60 11.30
N LEU A 320 20.59 -5.91 12.09
CA LEU A 320 19.73 -4.91 12.72
C LEU A 320 20.47 -4.24 13.88
N ASP A 321 20.82 -2.98 13.68
CA ASP A 321 21.30 -2.10 14.73
C ASP A 321 20.18 -1.66 15.69
N ALA A 322 20.56 -0.98 16.76
CA ALA A 322 19.63 -0.50 17.78
C ALA A 322 18.63 0.51 17.23
N GLU A 323 19.01 1.32 16.24
CA GLU A 323 18.15 2.34 15.64
C GLU A 323 17.00 1.69 14.85
N LYS A 324 17.31 0.69 14.01
CA LYS A 324 16.32 -0.09 13.25
C LYS A 324 15.37 -0.83 14.17
N ARG A 325 15.88 -1.46 15.23
CA ARG A 325 15.03 -2.15 16.22
C ARG A 325 14.08 -1.18 16.92
N ALA A 326 14.60 -0.05 17.37
CA ALA A 326 13.79 0.99 18.00
C ALA A 326 12.75 1.58 17.04
N MET A 327 13.09 1.72 15.75
CA MET A 327 12.15 2.14 14.71
C MET A 327 11.00 1.12 14.57
N MET A 328 11.31 -0.18 14.47
CA MET A 328 10.29 -1.23 14.34
C MET A 328 9.31 -1.22 15.52
N ILE A 329 9.81 -1.06 16.74
CA ILE A 329 8.99 -0.93 17.96
C ILE A 329 8.07 0.30 17.87
N ARG A 330 8.62 1.48 17.52
CA ARG A 330 7.83 2.71 17.39
C ARG A 330 6.73 2.62 16.32
N ILE A 331 6.97 1.87 15.24
CA ILE A 331 5.96 1.64 14.19
C ILE A 331 4.80 0.83 14.76
N VAL A 332 5.08 -0.26 15.47
CA VAL A 332 4.06 -1.09 16.14
C VAL A 332 3.21 -0.26 17.10
N GLU A 333 3.85 0.49 18.01
CA GLU A 333 3.16 1.34 18.98
C GLU A 333 2.27 2.39 18.29
N GLY A 334 2.80 3.00 17.22
CA GLY A 334 2.06 3.96 16.40
C GLY A 334 0.81 3.34 15.77
N TYR A 335 0.92 2.16 15.17
CA TYR A 335 -0.23 1.51 14.54
C TYR A 335 -1.25 0.92 15.52
N CYS A 336 -0.83 0.55 16.74
CA CYS A 336 -1.79 0.21 17.81
C CYS A 336 -2.65 1.43 18.17
N GLN A 337 -2.04 2.62 18.20
CA GLN A 337 -2.78 3.87 18.42
C GLN A 337 -3.68 4.19 17.22
N HIS A 338 -3.17 4.11 15.99
CA HIS A 338 -3.98 4.31 14.80
C HIS A 338 -5.18 3.36 14.74
N GLY A 339 -5.04 2.09 15.12
CA GLY A 339 -6.15 1.14 15.16
C GLY A 339 -7.31 1.60 16.05
N ARG A 340 -7.00 2.13 17.23
CA ARG A 340 -8.02 2.70 18.14
C ARG A 340 -8.68 3.95 17.56
N GLU A 341 -7.90 4.84 16.98
CA GLU A 341 -8.39 6.07 16.37
C GLU A 341 -9.27 5.78 15.15
N TYR A 342 -8.89 4.79 14.33
CA TYR A 342 -9.67 4.37 13.18
C TYR A 342 -10.97 3.68 13.55
N ARG A 343 -10.97 2.88 14.62
CA ARG A 343 -12.21 2.35 15.18
C ARG A 343 -13.17 3.50 15.50
N ALA A 344 -12.73 4.46 16.30
CA ALA A 344 -13.55 5.60 16.70
C ALA A 344 -14.02 6.43 15.49
N ALA A 345 -13.14 6.68 14.51
CA ALA A 345 -13.49 7.43 13.31
C ALA A 345 -14.53 6.70 12.45
N GLN A 346 -14.41 5.37 12.31
CA GLN A 346 -15.33 4.56 11.54
C GLN A 346 -16.69 4.47 12.21
N GLU A 347 -16.74 4.23 13.53
CA GLU A 347 -17.98 4.20 14.33
C GLU A 347 -18.70 5.55 14.30
N ALA A 348 -17.96 6.68 14.30
CA ALA A 348 -18.55 8.02 14.19
C ALA A 348 -19.06 8.36 12.78
N SER A 349 -18.73 7.54 11.78
CA SER A 349 -19.11 7.72 10.37
C SER A 349 -20.24 6.77 9.93
N GLU A 350 -20.82 6.02 10.86
CA GLU A 350 -22.01 5.17 10.69
C GLU A 350 -23.27 5.90 11.18
#